data_AF-A0A9Q8Y225-F1
#
_entry.id   AF-A0A9Q8Y225-F1
#
_cell.length_a   1.000
_cell.length_b   1.000
_cell.length_c   1.000
_cell.angle_alpha   90.00
_cell.angle_beta   90.00
_cell.angle_gamma   90.00
#
_symmetry.space_group_name_H-M   'P 1'
#
loop_
_entity.id
_entity.type
_entity.pdbx_description
1 polymer ?
#
loop_
_entity_poly.entity_id
_entity_poly.type
_entity_poly.pdbx_seq_one_letter_code
_entity_poly.pdbx_strand_id
1 'polypeptide(L)'
;MKQIQNIVSETKAQLSKITSIENSYHNAVKNANDIPYQDMKVDKLKIARLQFDNEKETLKNSIIQGVNKDIESIKEKVTAAFIKPIDSNIADTLQLWLSAEKVSEIELRALAKQYQGEPLALRIIGQIAKKHNYQTSSFSLPSRSLEDYSAEIDGFANTVNMFISTYLGAFLKSVDANNQYRQSILQGIADNATKLENTLMEIIG
;
A
#
# COMPACT_ATOMS: atom_id res chain seq x y z
N MET A 1 1.21 10.51 -1.94
CA MET A 1 2.38 9.60 -2.00
C MET A 1 3.01 9.27 -0.63
N LYS A 2 3.39 10.24 0.22
CA LYS A 2 4.06 9.98 1.53
C LYS A 2 3.50 8.82 2.39
N GLN A 3 2.20 8.54 2.35
CA GLN A 3 1.60 7.44 3.11
C GLN A 3 1.98 6.04 2.59
N ILE A 4 2.08 5.82 1.28
CA ILE A 4 2.50 4.51 0.74
C ILE A 4 3.97 4.24 1.09
N GLN A 5 4.82 5.27 0.99
CA GLN A 5 6.22 5.17 1.45
C GLN A 5 6.34 4.96 2.97
N ASN A 6 5.39 5.46 3.77
CA ASN A 6 5.35 5.17 5.20
C ASN A 6 5.07 3.68 5.45
N ILE A 7 4.12 3.06 4.73
CA ILE A 7 3.86 1.60 4.83
C ILE A 7 5.15 0.82 4.59
N VAL A 8 5.92 1.18 3.55
CA VAL A 8 7.21 0.52 3.23
C VAL A 8 8.22 0.70 4.37
N SER A 9 8.37 1.94 4.83
CA SER A 9 9.33 2.30 5.90
C SER A 9 9.03 1.60 7.21
N GLU A 10 7.76 1.62 7.64
CA GLU A 10 7.31 0.98 8.88
C GLU A 10 7.41 -0.54 8.80
N THR A 11 7.00 -1.14 7.67
CA THR A 11 7.13 -2.58 7.44
C THR A 11 8.60 -3.01 7.52
N LYS A 12 9.51 -2.27 6.88
CA LYS A 12 10.97 -2.53 6.96
C LYS A 12 11.49 -2.47 8.38
N ALA A 13 11.13 -1.42 9.13
CA ALA A 13 11.56 -1.22 10.51
C ALA A 13 11.04 -2.31 11.47
N GLN A 14 9.83 -2.82 11.23
CA GLN A 14 9.29 -3.93 12.01
C GLN A 14 9.94 -5.26 11.62
N LEU A 15 10.11 -5.53 10.32
CA LEU A 15 10.76 -6.76 9.84
C LEU A 15 12.19 -6.90 10.36
N SER A 16 12.94 -5.80 10.52
CA SER A 16 14.29 -5.86 11.11
C SER A 16 14.34 -6.39 12.54
N LYS A 17 13.21 -6.38 13.28
CA LYS A 17 13.14 -6.94 14.63
C LYS A 17 13.33 -8.46 14.66
N ILE A 18 13.17 -9.16 13.52
CA ILE A 18 13.38 -10.61 13.42
C ILE A 18 14.80 -11.02 13.88
N THR A 19 15.81 -10.19 13.62
CA THR A 19 17.20 -10.49 14.00
C THR A 19 17.36 -10.64 15.50
N SER A 20 16.63 -9.85 16.29
CA SER A 20 16.67 -9.96 17.76
C SER A 20 16.00 -11.25 18.24
N ILE A 21 14.88 -11.64 17.61
CA ILE A 21 14.17 -12.90 17.89
C ILE A 21 15.05 -14.11 17.53
N GLU A 22 15.74 -14.07 16.39
CA GLU A 22 16.69 -15.11 15.95
C GLU A 22 17.87 -15.24 16.92
N ASN A 23 18.44 -14.12 17.39
CA ASN A 23 19.52 -14.14 18.36
C ASN A 23 19.09 -14.75 19.72
N SER A 24 17.90 -14.37 20.20
CA SER A 24 17.32 -14.97 21.41
C SER A 24 17.14 -16.48 21.27
N TYR A 25 16.64 -16.95 20.12
CA TYR A 25 16.52 -18.38 19.83
C TYR A 25 17.87 -19.10 19.78
N HIS A 26 18.86 -18.55 19.06
CA HIS A 26 20.21 -19.15 19.00
C HIS A 26 20.86 -19.25 20.37
N ASN A 27 20.71 -18.24 21.23
CA ASN A 27 21.20 -18.28 22.60
C ASN A 27 20.48 -19.34 23.44
N ALA A 28 19.16 -19.45 23.32
CA ALA A 28 18.38 -20.48 24.00
C ALA A 28 18.79 -21.90 23.56
N VAL A 29 19.03 -22.11 22.26
CA VAL A 29 19.53 -23.38 21.70
C VAL A 29 20.94 -23.69 22.21
N LYS A 30 21.84 -22.71 22.25
CA LYS A 30 23.20 -22.89 22.80
C LYS A 30 23.12 -23.31 24.28
N ASN A 31 22.38 -22.56 25.09
CA ASN A 31 22.20 -22.87 26.52
C ASN A 31 21.57 -24.24 26.75
N ALA A 32 20.63 -24.67 25.90
CA ALA A 32 20.04 -26.00 25.99
C ALA A 32 21.03 -27.11 25.61
N ASN A 33 21.92 -26.85 24.65
CA ASN A 33 22.97 -27.80 24.25
C ASN A 33 24.07 -27.97 25.30
N ASP A 34 24.28 -26.97 26.16
CA ASP A 34 25.24 -27.03 27.27
C ASP A 34 24.73 -27.87 28.46
N ILE A 35 23.47 -28.32 28.44
CA ILE A 35 22.88 -29.17 29.48
C ILE A 35 23.35 -30.62 29.30
N PRO A 36 23.87 -31.29 30.36
CA PRO A 36 24.43 -32.64 30.25
C PRO A 36 23.36 -33.75 30.17
N TYR A 37 22.11 -33.48 30.60
CA TYR A 37 21.02 -34.45 30.60
C TYR A 37 20.16 -34.32 29.34
N GLN A 38 20.06 -35.42 28.59
CA GLN A 38 19.40 -35.45 27.28
C GLN A 38 17.91 -35.07 27.34
N ASP A 39 17.17 -35.55 28.34
CA ASP A 39 15.72 -35.26 28.46
C ASP A 39 15.48 -33.76 28.71
N MET A 40 16.24 -33.16 29.63
CA MET A 40 16.18 -31.73 29.92
C MET A 40 16.56 -30.87 28.71
N LYS A 41 17.55 -31.33 27.93
CA LYS A 41 17.96 -30.69 26.67
C LYS A 41 16.82 -30.69 25.66
N VAL A 42 16.14 -31.82 25.45
CA VAL A 42 15.00 -31.93 24.53
C VAL A 42 13.87 -30.98 24.95
N ASP A 43 13.52 -30.95 26.23
CA ASP A 43 12.48 -30.06 26.75
C ASP A 43 12.83 -28.57 26.55
N LYS A 44 14.08 -28.18 26.84
CA LYS A 44 14.54 -26.80 26.65
C LYS A 44 14.57 -26.38 25.18
N LEU A 45 14.98 -27.27 24.28
CA LEU A 45 14.93 -27.01 22.84
C LEU A 45 13.49 -26.85 22.33
N LYS A 46 12.56 -27.67 22.83
CA LYS A 46 11.12 -27.55 22.50
C LYS A 46 10.55 -26.21 22.98
N ILE A 47 10.87 -25.80 24.21
CA ILE A 47 10.46 -24.50 24.76
C ILE A 47 11.03 -23.35 23.92
N ALA A 48 12.33 -23.39 23.61
CA ALA A 48 12.99 -22.38 22.79
C ALA A 48 12.34 -22.26 21.40
N ARG A 49 11.99 -23.40 20.78
CA ARG A 49 11.31 -23.41 19.49
C ARG A 49 9.90 -22.82 19.57
N LEU A 50 9.12 -23.22 20.57
CA LEU A 50 7.77 -22.70 20.77
C LEU A 50 7.78 -21.19 20.99
N GLN A 51 8.71 -20.69 21.80
CA GLN A 51 8.87 -19.25 22.05
C GLN A 51 9.23 -18.50 20.76
N PHE A 52 10.19 -19.02 19.99
CA PHE A 52 10.59 -18.44 18.71
C PHE A 52 9.42 -18.37 17.71
N ASP A 53 8.66 -19.44 17.55
CA ASP A 53 7.52 -19.48 16.64
C ASP A 53 6.40 -18.52 17.09
N ASN A 54 6.14 -18.41 18.40
CA ASN A 54 5.17 -17.45 18.96
C ASN A 54 5.60 -15.99 18.78
N GLU A 55 6.87 -15.65 19.04
CA GLU A 55 7.39 -14.29 18.84
C GLU A 55 7.34 -13.88 17.37
N LYS A 56 7.66 -14.81 16.45
CA LYS A 56 7.54 -14.59 15.02
C LYS A 56 6.10 -14.36 14.57
N GLU A 57 5.16 -15.17 15.03
CA GLU A 57 3.76 -15.01 14.66
C GLU A 57 3.18 -13.70 15.24
N THR A 58 3.59 -13.33 16.45
CA THR A 58 3.23 -12.04 17.06
C THR A 58 3.76 -10.86 16.23
N LEU A 59 5.03 -10.92 15.82
CA LEU A 59 5.62 -9.91 14.95
C LEU A 59 4.88 -9.81 13.61
N LYS A 60 4.65 -10.95 12.95
CA LYS A 60 3.90 -11.03 11.68
C LYS A 60 2.53 -10.37 11.81
N ASN A 61 1.74 -10.75 12.81
CA ASN A 61 0.40 -10.22 13.01
C ASN A 61 0.41 -8.72 13.29
N SER A 62 1.38 -8.23 14.08
CA SER A 62 1.53 -6.80 14.33
C SER A 62 1.83 -6.01 13.06
N ILE A 63 2.66 -6.54 12.16
CA ILE A 63 2.99 -5.88 10.88
C ILE A 63 1.77 -5.86 9.97
N ILE A 64 1.08 -7.01 9.81
CA ILE A 64 -0.11 -7.12 8.96
C ILE A 64 -1.22 -6.17 9.45
N GLN A 65 -1.42 -6.06 10.76
CA GLN A 65 -2.38 -5.11 11.34
C GLN A 65 -2.02 -3.65 11.02
N GLY A 66 -0.73 -3.29 11.10
CA GLY A 66 -0.25 -1.96 10.73
C GLY A 66 -0.48 -1.65 9.25
N VAL A 67 -0.05 -2.57 8.36
CA VAL A 67 -0.27 -2.44 6.91
C VAL A 67 -1.75 -2.27 6.59
N ASN A 68 -2.61 -3.15 7.11
CA ASN A 68 -4.05 -3.08 6.83
C ASN A 68 -4.68 -1.76 7.31
N LYS A 69 -4.26 -1.23 8.47
CA LYS A 69 -4.73 0.06 8.97
C LYS A 69 -4.38 1.21 8.02
N ASP A 70 -3.15 1.25 7.53
CA ASP A 70 -2.71 2.30 6.60
C ASP A 70 -3.39 2.16 5.23
N ILE A 71 -3.60 0.92 4.78
CA ILE A 71 -4.34 0.60 3.56
C ILE A 71 -5.78 1.12 3.62
N GLU A 72 -6.49 0.88 4.73
CA GLU A 72 -7.84 1.41 4.90
C GLU A 72 -7.86 2.95 4.86
N SER A 73 -6.87 3.61 5.46
CA SER A 73 -6.73 5.08 5.34
C SER A 73 -6.53 5.55 3.89
N ILE A 74 -5.79 4.79 3.07
CA ILE A 74 -5.64 5.09 1.64
C ILE A 74 -6.97 4.89 0.90
N LYS A 75 -7.68 3.79 1.17
CA LYS A 75 -9.00 3.53 0.57
C LYS A 75 -10.02 4.61 0.90
N GLU A 76 -10.07 5.06 2.14
CA GLU A 76 -10.93 6.15 2.57
C GLU A 76 -10.64 7.43 1.78
N LYS A 77 -9.35 7.75 1.55
CA LYS A 77 -8.95 8.92 0.75
C LYS A 77 -9.31 8.79 -0.72
N VAL A 78 -9.08 7.62 -1.32
CA VAL A 78 -9.51 7.37 -2.71
C VAL A 78 -11.02 7.49 -2.80
N THR A 79 -11.76 6.79 -1.94
CA THR A 79 -13.23 6.82 -1.92
C THR A 79 -13.73 8.25 -1.77
N ALA A 80 -13.19 9.00 -0.82
CA ALA A 80 -13.52 10.40 -0.62
C ALA A 80 -13.30 11.23 -1.89
N ALA A 81 -12.22 11.03 -2.64
CA ALA A 81 -12.01 11.75 -3.90
C ALA A 81 -13.11 11.47 -4.95
N PHE A 82 -13.67 10.26 -4.98
CA PHE A 82 -14.76 9.91 -5.91
C PHE A 82 -16.15 10.37 -5.45
N ILE A 83 -16.39 10.45 -4.14
CA ILE A 83 -17.72 10.76 -3.58
C ILE A 83 -17.83 12.18 -3.03
N LYS A 84 -16.72 12.93 -2.94
CA LYS A 84 -16.72 14.29 -2.40
C LYS A 84 -17.73 15.13 -3.20
N PRO A 85 -18.72 15.73 -2.51
CA PRO A 85 -19.66 16.61 -3.16
C PRO A 85 -18.90 17.74 -3.86
N ILE A 86 -19.25 17.97 -5.12
CA ILE A 86 -18.79 19.17 -5.83
C ILE A 86 -19.44 20.36 -5.11
N ASP A 87 -18.66 21.41 -4.83
CA ASP A 87 -19.19 22.67 -4.29
C ASP A 87 -20.41 23.14 -5.09
N SER A 88 -21.42 23.66 -4.42
CA SER A 88 -22.69 24.03 -5.05
C SER A 88 -22.51 25.02 -6.20
N ASN A 89 -21.60 26.00 -6.08
CA ASN A 89 -21.37 26.99 -7.14
C ASN A 89 -20.76 26.35 -8.40
N ILE A 90 -19.96 25.31 -8.18
CA ILE A 90 -19.25 24.58 -9.23
C ILE A 90 -20.20 23.59 -9.89
N ALA A 91 -21.04 22.92 -9.11
CA ALA A 91 -22.12 22.08 -9.61
C ALA A 91 -23.08 22.89 -10.49
N ASP A 92 -23.48 24.09 -10.05
CA ASP A 92 -24.34 24.99 -10.83
C ASP A 92 -23.67 25.45 -12.13
N THR A 93 -22.38 25.81 -12.08
CA THR A 93 -21.59 26.20 -13.26
C THR A 93 -21.47 25.05 -14.26
N LEU A 94 -21.14 23.85 -13.78
CA LEU A 94 -21.04 22.65 -14.62
C LEU A 94 -22.40 22.27 -15.21
N GLN A 95 -23.50 22.41 -14.47
CA GLN A 95 -24.85 22.15 -14.95
C GLN A 95 -25.29 23.17 -16.02
N LEU A 96 -24.97 24.44 -15.83
CA LEU A 96 -25.17 25.49 -16.83
C LEU A 96 -24.38 25.18 -18.11
N TRP A 97 -23.13 24.76 -18.00
CA TRP A 97 -22.30 24.47 -19.17
C TRP A 97 -22.70 23.17 -19.87
N LEU A 98 -23.17 22.17 -19.12
CA LEU A 98 -23.80 20.97 -19.70
C LEU A 98 -25.01 21.31 -20.56
N SER A 99 -25.79 22.34 -20.20
CA SER A 99 -26.98 22.78 -20.93
C SER A 99 -26.70 23.85 -21.99
N ALA A 100 -25.56 24.54 -21.93
CA ALA A 100 -25.19 25.58 -22.88
C ALA A 100 -25.00 25.07 -24.31
N GLU A 101 -25.34 25.91 -25.30
CA GLU A 101 -25.08 25.64 -26.73
C GLU A 101 -23.60 25.82 -27.09
N LYS A 102 -22.90 26.73 -26.39
CA LYS A 102 -21.48 27.03 -26.58
C LYS A 102 -20.80 27.21 -25.23
N VAL A 103 -19.61 26.64 -25.10
CA VAL A 103 -18.71 26.76 -23.94
C VAL A 103 -17.32 27.05 -24.48
N SER A 104 -16.53 27.91 -23.84
CA SER A 104 -15.15 28.17 -24.28
C SER A 104 -14.23 27.01 -23.94
N GLU A 105 -13.47 26.51 -24.91
CA GLU A 105 -12.46 25.47 -24.67
C GLU A 105 -11.39 25.93 -23.66
N ILE A 106 -11.01 27.21 -23.70
CA ILE A 106 -10.00 27.78 -22.79
C ILE A 106 -10.51 27.76 -21.35
N GLU A 107 -11.78 28.13 -21.15
CA GLU A 107 -12.39 28.14 -19.82
C GLU A 107 -12.59 26.72 -19.29
N LEU A 108 -12.99 25.78 -20.17
CA LEU A 108 -13.10 24.36 -19.82
C LEU A 108 -11.75 23.75 -19.42
N ARG A 109 -10.66 24.11 -20.10
CA ARG A 109 -9.30 23.70 -19.74
C ARG A 109 -8.85 24.29 -18.41
N ALA A 110 -9.14 25.58 -18.16
CA ALA A 110 -8.83 26.22 -16.89
C ALA A 110 -9.57 25.54 -15.74
N LEU A 111 -10.85 25.21 -15.95
CA LEU A 111 -11.67 24.47 -15.00
C LEU A 111 -11.11 23.06 -14.74
N ALA A 112 -10.79 22.30 -15.80
CA ALA A 112 -10.20 20.96 -15.67
C ALA A 112 -8.88 20.94 -14.90
N LYS A 113 -8.07 22.01 -15.02
CA LYS A 113 -6.82 22.18 -14.27
C LYS A 113 -7.09 22.48 -12.80
N GLN A 114 -8.12 23.27 -12.50
CA GLN A 114 -8.51 23.59 -11.13
C GLN A 114 -9.00 22.36 -10.35
N TYR A 115 -9.66 21.41 -11.02
CA TYR A 115 -10.24 20.20 -10.39
C TYR A 115 -9.40 18.93 -10.60
N GLN A 116 -8.09 19.06 -10.84
CA GLN A 116 -7.22 17.89 -10.81
C GLN A 116 -7.31 17.20 -9.45
N GLY A 117 -7.48 15.87 -9.45
CA GLY A 117 -7.74 15.08 -8.24
C GLY A 117 -9.21 15.04 -7.77
N GLU A 118 -10.16 15.63 -8.52
CA GLU A 118 -11.60 15.51 -8.26
C GLU A 118 -12.31 14.73 -9.40
N PRO A 119 -12.27 13.38 -9.36
CA PRO A 119 -12.85 12.50 -10.38
C PRO A 119 -14.26 12.85 -10.87
N LEU A 120 -15.15 13.21 -9.96
CA LEU A 120 -16.55 13.50 -10.31
C LEU A 120 -16.66 14.78 -11.14
N ALA A 121 -15.95 15.84 -10.75
CA ALA A 121 -15.90 17.10 -11.48
C ALA A 121 -15.24 16.91 -12.84
N LEU A 122 -14.10 16.21 -12.89
CA LEU A 122 -13.39 15.89 -14.12
C LEU A 122 -14.26 15.08 -15.09
N ARG A 123 -15.05 14.12 -14.60
CA ARG A 123 -15.98 13.34 -15.43
C ARG A 123 -17.04 14.23 -16.10
N ILE A 124 -17.61 15.17 -15.35
CA ILE A 124 -18.60 16.11 -15.89
C ILE A 124 -17.94 17.05 -16.92
N ILE A 125 -16.76 17.58 -16.62
CA ILE A 125 -15.96 18.39 -17.54
C ILE A 125 -15.65 17.61 -18.84
N GLY A 126 -15.31 16.34 -18.74
CA GLY A 126 -15.11 15.45 -19.89
C GLY A 126 -16.38 15.23 -20.72
N GLN A 127 -17.55 15.16 -20.09
CA GLN A 127 -18.84 15.09 -20.79
C GLN A 127 -19.14 16.38 -21.56
N ILE A 128 -18.87 17.54 -20.96
CA ILE A 128 -18.99 18.85 -21.63
C ILE A 128 -18.02 18.92 -22.81
N ALA A 129 -16.75 18.56 -22.62
CA ALA A 129 -15.75 18.52 -23.69
C ALA A 129 -16.21 17.67 -24.87
N LYS A 130 -16.74 16.47 -24.60
CA LYS A 130 -17.26 15.57 -25.62
C LYS A 130 -18.46 16.16 -26.36
N LYS A 131 -19.41 16.80 -25.67
CA LYS A 131 -20.58 17.47 -26.28
C LYS A 131 -20.16 18.54 -27.29
N HIS A 132 -19.10 19.29 -26.98
CA HIS A 132 -18.60 20.39 -27.81
C HIS A 132 -17.43 19.98 -28.74
N ASN A 133 -17.11 18.70 -28.85
CA ASN A 133 -16.01 18.15 -29.67
C ASN A 133 -14.62 18.72 -29.34
N TYR A 134 -14.35 19.01 -28.06
CA TYR A 134 -13.02 19.42 -27.59
C TYR A 134 -12.12 18.23 -27.27
N GLN A 135 -10.82 18.41 -27.49
CA GLN A 135 -9.83 17.38 -27.17
C GLN A 135 -9.53 17.36 -25.66
N THR A 136 -9.83 16.24 -25.02
CA THR A 136 -9.55 16.00 -23.60
C THR A 136 -8.08 15.70 -23.31
N SER A 137 -7.21 15.57 -24.32
CA SER A 137 -5.76 15.40 -24.17
C SER A 137 -5.07 16.52 -23.40
N SER A 138 -5.79 17.62 -23.14
CA SER A 138 -5.33 18.78 -22.38
C SER A 138 -5.51 18.68 -20.85
N PHE A 139 -6.19 17.64 -20.36
CA PHE A 139 -6.36 17.36 -18.94
C PHE A 139 -6.53 15.87 -18.65
N SER A 140 -6.00 15.40 -17.53
CA SER A 140 -6.11 14.00 -17.13
C SER A 140 -7.48 13.71 -16.55
N LEU A 141 -8.21 12.76 -17.14
CA LEU A 141 -9.36 12.12 -16.51
C LEU A 141 -8.86 10.88 -15.77
N PRO A 142 -9.46 10.49 -14.62
CA PRO A 142 -9.19 9.20 -14.02
C PRO A 142 -9.43 8.10 -15.05
N SER A 143 -8.41 7.28 -15.28
CA SER A 143 -8.47 6.25 -16.33
C SER A 143 -9.27 5.01 -15.89
N ARG A 144 -9.57 4.89 -14.60
CA ARG A 144 -10.20 3.72 -13.97
C ARG A 144 -11.36 4.07 -13.05
N SER A 145 -12.16 3.07 -12.71
CA SER A 145 -13.26 3.18 -11.74
C SER A 145 -12.76 3.16 -10.29
N LEU A 146 -13.60 3.60 -9.34
CA LEU A 146 -13.29 3.49 -7.91
C LEU A 146 -13.04 2.02 -7.51
N GLU A 147 -13.81 1.10 -8.09
CA GLU A 147 -13.69 -0.34 -7.89
C GLU A 147 -12.31 -0.85 -8.34
N ASP A 148 -11.82 -0.39 -9.50
CA ASP A 148 -10.50 -0.76 -10.01
C ASP A 148 -9.37 -0.26 -9.10
N TYR A 149 -9.43 1.00 -8.63
CA TYR A 149 -8.44 1.53 -7.71
C TYR A 149 -8.47 0.84 -6.35
N SER A 150 -9.67 0.48 -5.86
CA SER A 150 -9.83 -0.29 -4.63
C SER A 150 -9.21 -1.68 -4.76
N ALA A 151 -9.42 -2.35 -5.89
CA ALA A 151 -8.83 -3.66 -6.18
C ALA A 151 -7.30 -3.61 -6.26
N GLU A 152 -6.71 -2.56 -6.84
CA GLU A 152 -5.26 -2.37 -6.88
C GLU A 152 -4.67 -2.14 -5.48
N ILE A 153 -5.36 -1.37 -4.64
CA ILE A 153 -4.95 -1.16 -3.24
C ILE A 153 -4.99 -2.49 -2.45
N ASP A 154 -6.05 -3.28 -2.63
CA ASP A 154 -6.17 -4.62 -2.02
C ASP A 154 -5.08 -5.58 -2.54
N GLY A 155 -4.80 -5.54 -3.85
CA GLY A 155 -3.72 -6.31 -4.47
C GLY A 155 -2.34 -5.99 -3.88
N PHE A 156 -2.08 -4.70 -3.63
CA PHE A 156 -0.87 -4.26 -2.94
C PHE A 156 -0.81 -4.79 -1.50
N ALA A 157 -1.88 -4.65 -0.71
CA ALA A 157 -1.94 -5.14 0.66
C ALA A 157 -1.66 -6.65 0.75
N ASN A 158 -2.31 -7.44 -0.13
CA ASN A 158 -2.10 -8.88 -0.22
C ASN A 158 -0.64 -9.24 -0.58
N THR A 159 -0.04 -8.49 -1.50
CA THR A 159 1.36 -8.68 -1.91
C THR A 159 2.32 -8.38 -0.75
N VAL A 160 2.09 -7.31 -0.01
CA VAL A 160 2.89 -6.96 1.19
C VAL A 160 2.76 -8.05 2.26
N ASN A 161 1.54 -8.51 2.54
CA ASN A 161 1.28 -9.58 3.51
C ASN A 161 1.96 -10.91 3.13
N MET A 162 1.97 -11.24 1.84
CA MET A 162 2.72 -12.38 1.32
C MET A 162 4.22 -12.18 1.56
N PHE A 163 4.78 -11.03 1.19
CA PHE A 163 6.19 -10.73 1.39
C PHE A 163 6.62 -10.76 2.86
N ILE A 164 5.81 -10.25 3.78
CA ILE A 164 6.04 -10.36 5.23
C ILE A 164 6.12 -11.84 5.65
N SER A 165 5.15 -12.65 5.21
CA SER A 165 5.10 -14.08 5.53
C SER A 165 6.33 -14.82 4.99
N THR A 166 6.74 -14.51 3.76
CA THR A 166 7.93 -15.08 3.13
C THR A 166 9.23 -14.64 3.82
N TYR A 167 9.35 -13.37 4.17
CA TYR A 167 10.52 -12.81 4.86
C TYR A 167 10.76 -13.49 6.21
N LEU A 168 9.69 -13.67 6.98
CA LEU A 168 9.73 -14.32 8.29
C LEU A 168 9.83 -15.85 8.17
N GLY A 169 9.34 -16.44 7.08
CA GLY A 169 9.41 -17.89 6.82
C GLY A 169 10.78 -18.40 6.39
N ALA A 170 11.69 -17.52 5.94
CA ALA A 170 13.00 -17.89 5.43
C ALA A 170 13.88 -18.57 6.50
N PHE A 171 14.23 -19.84 6.28
CA PHE A 171 15.28 -20.57 7.00
C PHE A 171 16.31 -21.06 5.99
N LEU A 172 17.10 -20.14 5.44
CA LEU A 172 18.13 -20.47 4.45
C LEU A 172 19.44 -20.89 5.14
N LYS A 173 20.17 -21.81 4.48
CA LYS A 173 21.32 -22.54 5.03
C LYS A 173 22.56 -21.68 5.31
N SER A 174 22.65 -20.46 4.78
CA SER A 174 23.75 -19.52 5.07
C SER A 174 23.24 -18.11 5.34
N VAL A 175 23.96 -17.38 6.21
CA VAL A 175 23.63 -16.00 6.62
C VAL A 175 23.59 -15.06 5.42
N ASP A 176 24.55 -15.17 4.51
CA ASP A 176 24.63 -14.30 3.33
C ASP A 176 23.48 -14.52 2.36
N ALA A 177 23.13 -15.79 2.07
CA ALA A 177 21.99 -16.11 1.21
C ALA A 177 20.67 -15.64 1.85
N ASN A 178 20.55 -15.74 3.17
CA ASN A 178 19.38 -15.24 3.89
C ASN A 178 19.28 -13.72 3.84
N ASN A 179 20.40 -13.01 4.01
CA ASN A 179 20.43 -11.55 3.92
C ASN A 179 20.08 -11.08 2.51
N GLN A 180 20.65 -11.68 1.46
CA GLN A 180 20.32 -11.36 0.07
C GLN A 180 18.84 -11.63 -0.24
N TYR A 181 18.31 -12.76 0.21
CA TYR A 181 16.90 -13.10 0.05
C TYR A 181 15.96 -12.11 0.77
N ARG A 182 16.31 -11.72 2.00
CA ARG A 182 15.57 -10.70 2.75
C ARG A 182 15.59 -9.36 2.03
N GLN A 183 16.74 -8.94 1.50
CA GLN A 183 16.84 -7.70 0.75
C GLN A 183 16.00 -7.73 -0.53
N SER A 184 15.97 -8.85 -1.27
CA SER A 184 15.14 -8.95 -2.48
C SER A 184 13.64 -8.84 -2.17
N ILE A 185 13.18 -9.39 -1.04
CA ILE A 185 11.80 -9.21 -0.58
C ILE A 185 11.51 -7.75 -0.22
N LEU A 186 12.41 -7.10 0.52
CA LEU A 186 12.25 -5.69 0.89
C LEU A 186 12.23 -4.77 -0.34
N GLN A 187 12.98 -5.11 -1.38
CA GLN A 187 12.95 -4.42 -2.67
C GLN A 187 11.60 -4.65 -3.36
N GLY A 188 11.10 -5.90 -3.37
CA GLY A 188 9.78 -6.22 -3.93
C GLY A 188 8.64 -5.41 -3.29
N ILE A 189 8.68 -5.18 -1.97
CA ILE A 189 7.72 -4.31 -1.28
C ILE A 189 7.81 -2.87 -1.82
N ALA A 190 9.02 -2.33 -1.98
CA ALA A 190 9.24 -0.97 -2.47
C ALA A 190 8.81 -0.79 -3.94
N ASP A 191 9.07 -1.79 -4.79
CA ASP A 191 8.68 -1.74 -6.21
C ASP A 191 7.15 -1.75 -6.37
N ASN A 192 6.45 -2.57 -5.59
CA ASN A 192 4.97 -2.62 -5.63
C ASN A 192 4.36 -1.34 -5.04
N ALA A 193 4.97 -0.76 -4.01
CA ALA A 193 4.59 0.54 -3.48
C ALA A 193 4.71 1.64 -4.55
N THR A 194 5.82 1.68 -5.28
CA THR A 194 6.05 2.64 -6.39
C THR A 194 5.01 2.48 -7.50
N LYS A 195 4.66 1.24 -7.85
CA LYS A 195 3.59 0.98 -8.83
C LYS A 195 2.24 1.54 -8.36
N LEU A 196 1.86 1.26 -7.12
CA LEU A 196 0.60 1.77 -6.55
C LEU A 196 0.61 3.30 -6.49
N GLU A 197 1.71 3.93 -6.11
CA GLU A 197 1.85 5.39 -6.11
C GLU A 197 1.60 5.99 -7.50
N ASN A 198 2.22 5.40 -8.53
CA ASN A 198 2.00 5.84 -9.90
C ASN A 198 0.54 5.71 -10.34
N THR A 199 -0.14 4.64 -9.91
CA THR A 199 -1.57 4.45 -10.18
C THR A 199 -2.44 5.47 -9.45
N LEU A 200 -2.12 5.79 -8.18
CA LEU A 200 -2.94 6.71 -7.38
C LEU A 200 -2.62 8.20 -7.60
N MET A 201 -1.52 8.53 -8.28
CA MET A 201 -1.18 9.92 -8.65
C MET A 201 -2.27 10.60 -9.47
N GLU A 202 -3.07 9.85 -10.22
CA GLU A 202 -4.18 10.37 -11.03
C GLU A 202 -5.34 10.94 -10.17
N ILE A 203 -5.38 10.60 -8.88
CA ILE A 203 -6.55 10.85 -8.02
C ILE A 203 -6.19 11.56 -6.71
N ILE A 204 -5.03 11.26 -6.13
CA ILE A 204 -4.59 11.83 -4.84
C ILE A 204 -3.27 12.61 -5.03
N GLY A 205 -3.14 13.30 -6.18
CA GLY A 205 -2.02 14.16 -6.53
C GLY A 205 -1.85 15.33 -5.58
#